data_AF-A0A928RSW1-F1
#
_entry.id   AF-A0A928RSW1-F1
#
_cell.length_a   1.000
_cell.length_b   1.000
_cell.length_c   1.000
_cell.angle_alpha   90.00
_cell.angle_beta   90.00
_cell.angle_gamma   90.00
#
_symmetry.space_group_name_H-M   'P 1'
#
loop_
_entity.id
_entity.type
_entity.pdbx_description
1 polymer ?
#
loop_
_entity_poly.entity_id
_entity_poly.type
_entity_poly.pdbx_seq_one_letter_code
_entity_poly.pdbx_strand_id
1 'polypeptide(L)'
;MIITKFDEVKKVFDTAQKDGWVIPCLCTENQTTTEAILSACSDYGKKISRRVPIIIAITCCYSHRSQAINYTNTGDWKTGLKLFREDIEALAGVGAKYEDVDVLIHLDHIQFDDDLELINSDLSAFSSIMYDASALPFEKNMEMTAKFVEKMKGKIFIEGACDEIVDATGTTHNAMTTPENAKKYMEKTGVDMIVANLGTEHRATGKDLKYHGELAREIKKVIGSNIVLHGTSSVSNEQVKELFADGVCKVNIWTAMERDSSKILFYEMVKNSSKVGGIEIVDKLIEEGYLTEKCRTGEKINLGFFTTKYRQEIIFNEIKKIVTDYLTMWYTV
;
A
#
# COMPACT_ATOMS: atom_id res chain seq x y z
N MET A 1 9.39 -16.01 1.51
CA MET A 1 8.81 -16.88 0.46
C MET A 1 7.83 -16.04 -0.33
N ILE A 2 8.03 -15.96 -1.63
CA ILE A 2 7.15 -15.22 -2.53
C ILE A 2 6.09 -16.18 -3.08
N ILE A 3 4.82 -15.79 -2.97
CA ILE A 3 3.66 -16.65 -3.27
C ILE A 3 2.91 -16.08 -4.47
N THR A 4 3.08 -16.67 -5.66
CA THR A 4 2.43 -16.15 -6.89
C THR A 4 1.32 -17.03 -7.45
N LYS A 5 1.26 -18.31 -7.06
CA LYS A 5 0.25 -19.22 -7.61
C LYS A 5 -1.12 -18.95 -7.02
N PHE A 6 -2.14 -18.85 -7.87
CA PHE A 6 -3.53 -18.58 -7.49
C PHE A 6 -4.03 -19.42 -6.31
N ASP A 7 -3.85 -20.74 -6.33
CA ASP A 7 -4.33 -21.62 -5.25
C ASP A 7 -3.58 -21.42 -3.92
N GLU A 8 -2.32 -20.98 -3.98
CA GLU A 8 -1.53 -20.67 -2.78
C GLU A 8 -1.95 -19.30 -2.21
N VAL A 9 -2.18 -18.30 -3.08
CA VAL A 9 -2.73 -17.00 -2.70
C VAL A 9 -4.09 -17.16 -2.01
N LYS A 10 -4.98 -17.97 -2.59
CA LYS A 10 -6.28 -18.26 -1.99
C LYS A 10 -6.15 -18.90 -0.60
N LYS A 11 -5.24 -19.87 -0.43
CA LYS A 11 -4.96 -20.48 0.89
C LYS A 11 -4.46 -19.47 1.92
N VAL A 12 -3.67 -18.47 1.51
CA VAL A 12 -3.23 -17.40 2.41
C VAL A 12 -4.43 -16.62 2.93
N PHE A 13 -5.34 -16.17 2.05
CA PHE A 13 -6.55 -15.47 2.46
C PHE A 13 -7.48 -16.35 3.30
N ASP A 14 -7.70 -17.61 2.92
CA ASP A 14 -8.51 -18.55 3.71
C ASP A 14 -7.94 -18.77 5.12
N THR A 15 -6.61 -18.79 5.26
CA THR A 15 -5.94 -18.93 6.55
C THR A 15 -6.08 -17.65 7.36
N ALA A 16 -5.79 -16.49 6.78
CA ALA A 16 -5.96 -15.20 7.43
C ALA A 16 -7.40 -15.00 7.91
N GLN A 17 -8.41 -15.40 7.13
CA GLN A 17 -9.81 -15.36 7.54
C GLN A 17 -10.11 -16.25 8.75
N LYS A 18 -9.52 -17.44 8.85
CA LYS A 18 -9.69 -18.32 10.02
C LYS A 18 -9.09 -17.72 11.29
N ASP A 19 -8.00 -16.98 11.14
CA ASP A 19 -7.30 -16.33 12.24
C ASP A 19 -7.88 -14.94 12.58
N GLY A 20 -8.84 -14.46 11.80
CA GLY A 20 -9.41 -13.13 11.98
C GLY A 20 -8.47 -11.98 11.61
N TRP A 21 -7.54 -12.24 10.68
CA TRP A 21 -6.52 -11.30 10.27
C TRP A 21 -6.94 -10.43 9.08
N VAL A 22 -6.45 -9.20 9.06
CA VAL A 22 -6.54 -8.28 7.91
C VAL A 22 -5.16 -8.12 7.30
N ILE A 23 -4.98 -8.57 6.06
CA ILE A 23 -3.66 -8.56 5.42
C ILE A 23 -3.31 -7.13 4.98
N PRO A 24 -2.21 -6.54 5.48
CA PRO A 24 -1.77 -5.23 5.02
C PRO A 24 -1.20 -5.34 3.60
N CYS A 25 -1.67 -4.45 2.73
CA CYS A 25 -1.20 -4.22 1.38
C CYS A 25 -0.39 -2.92 1.35
N LEU A 26 0.93 -3.06 1.36
CA LEU A 26 1.88 -2.00 1.61
C LEU A 26 2.51 -1.59 0.27
N CYS A 27 2.12 -0.42 -0.25
CA CYS A 27 2.68 0.05 -1.52
C CYS A 27 4.08 0.64 -1.30
N THR A 28 5.00 0.34 -2.21
CA THR A 28 6.40 0.80 -2.13
C THR A 28 6.91 1.19 -3.50
N GLU A 29 7.79 2.19 -3.52
CA GLU A 29 8.34 2.79 -4.75
C GLU A 29 9.87 2.88 -4.72
N ASN A 30 10.51 2.23 -3.75
CA ASN A 30 11.96 2.12 -3.68
C ASN A 30 12.39 0.95 -2.77
N GLN A 31 13.65 0.54 -2.93
CA GLN A 31 14.26 -0.55 -2.16
C GLN A 31 14.27 -0.32 -0.64
N THR A 32 14.41 0.92 -0.15
CA THR A 32 14.45 1.23 1.29
C THR A 32 13.10 0.97 1.96
N THR A 33 12.01 1.44 1.36
CA THR A 33 10.64 1.20 1.86
C THR A 33 10.30 -0.29 1.81
N THR A 34 10.65 -0.97 0.71
CA THR A 34 10.46 -2.44 0.57
C THR A 34 11.18 -3.20 1.67
N GLU A 35 12.45 -2.87 1.95
CA GLU A 35 13.21 -3.54 2.99
C GLU A 35 12.68 -3.24 4.40
N ALA A 36 12.23 -2.00 4.66
CA ALA A 36 11.66 -1.64 5.95
C ALA A 36 10.38 -2.44 6.27
N ILE A 37 9.53 -2.63 5.25
CA ILE A 37 8.33 -3.48 5.33
C ILE A 37 8.74 -4.92 5.69
N LEU A 38 9.63 -5.53 4.90
CA LEU A 38 10.08 -6.90 5.11
C LEU A 38 10.73 -7.09 6.49
N SER A 39 11.54 -6.13 6.93
CA SER A 39 12.17 -6.17 8.25
C SER A 39 11.16 -6.09 9.38
N ALA A 40 10.13 -5.25 9.29
CA ALA A 40 9.05 -5.19 10.27
C ALA A 40 8.31 -6.53 10.37
N CYS A 41 7.99 -7.11 9.22
CA CYS A 41 7.24 -8.36 9.12
C CYS A 41 8.03 -9.56 9.67
N SER A 42 9.33 -9.66 9.34
CA SER A 42 10.20 -10.71 9.86
C SER A 42 10.33 -10.62 11.38
N ASP A 43 10.54 -9.43 11.94
CA ASP A 43 10.65 -9.24 13.39
C ASP A 43 9.32 -9.55 14.10
N TYR A 44 8.19 -9.13 13.54
CA TYR A 44 6.87 -9.44 14.06
C TYR A 44 6.58 -10.95 14.01
N GLY A 45 6.87 -11.60 12.88
CA GLY A 45 6.69 -13.04 12.72
C GLY A 45 7.50 -13.85 13.74
N LYS A 46 8.76 -13.45 14.00
CA LYS A 46 9.59 -14.03 15.07
C LYS A 46 8.96 -13.82 16.46
N LYS A 47 8.46 -12.60 16.74
CA LYS A 47 7.78 -12.28 18.01
C LYS A 47 6.57 -13.19 18.26
N ILE A 48 5.78 -13.49 17.22
CA ILE A 48 4.57 -14.32 17.34
C ILE A 48 4.83 -15.81 17.00
N SER A 49 6.09 -16.17 16.74
CA SER A 49 6.51 -17.53 16.33
C SER A 49 5.72 -18.10 15.14
N ARG A 50 5.40 -17.24 14.16
CA ARG A 50 4.59 -17.59 13.00
C ARG A 50 4.98 -16.76 11.79
N ARG A 51 4.96 -17.37 10.59
CA ARG A 51 5.12 -16.62 9.34
C ARG A 51 3.91 -15.70 9.14
N VAL A 52 4.19 -14.47 8.71
CA VAL A 52 3.16 -13.45 8.48
C VAL A 52 2.97 -13.22 6.98
N PRO A 53 1.75 -13.37 6.46
CA PRO A 53 1.46 -12.97 5.10
C PRO A 53 1.41 -11.45 5.03
N ILE A 54 2.00 -10.86 4.00
CA ILE A 54 1.85 -9.45 3.66
C ILE A 54 1.77 -9.31 2.16
N ILE A 55 1.16 -8.20 1.71
CA ILE A 55 1.12 -7.85 0.31
C ILE A 55 2.04 -6.65 0.09
N ILE A 56 3.01 -6.77 -0.81
CA ILE A 56 3.81 -5.65 -1.31
C ILE A 56 3.23 -5.24 -2.65
N ALA A 57 2.86 -3.98 -2.77
CA ALA A 57 2.10 -3.48 -3.92
C ALA A 57 2.82 -2.36 -4.65
N ILE A 58 2.44 -2.20 -5.93
CA ILE A 58 2.88 -1.06 -6.75
C ILE A 58 1.76 -0.69 -7.73
N THR A 59 1.57 0.61 -7.94
CA THR A 59 0.78 1.12 -9.05
C THR A 59 1.64 1.28 -10.32
N CYS A 60 1.01 1.18 -11.49
CA CYS A 60 1.71 1.33 -12.77
C CYS A 60 1.45 2.73 -13.37
N CYS A 61 0.54 2.85 -14.34
CA CYS A 61 0.22 4.13 -14.98
C CYS A 61 -0.85 4.95 -14.24
N TYR A 62 -1.19 4.60 -13.00
CA TYR A 62 -2.20 5.30 -12.21
C TYR A 62 -1.86 6.78 -12.00
N SER A 63 -2.73 7.68 -12.47
CA SER A 63 -2.43 9.13 -12.59
C SER A 63 -2.23 9.85 -11.25
N HIS A 64 -2.85 9.40 -10.16
CA HIS A 64 -2.67 10.02 -8.84
C HIS A 64 -1.33 9.67 -8.19
N ARG A 65 -0.80 8.48 -8.51
CA ARG A 65 0.54 8.08 -8.10
C ARG A 65 1.02 6.96 -9.01
N SER A 66 1.92 7.24 -9.94
CA SER A 66 2.47 6.26 -10.90
C SER A 66 3.78 5.65 -10.38
N GLN A 67 3.70 4.74 -9.41
CA GLN A 67 4.88 4.29 -8.66
C GLN A 67 5.92 3.58 -9.53
N ALA A 68 5.49 2.72 -10.47
CA ALA A 68 6.41 2.06 -11.38
C ALA A 68 7.14 3.05 -12.31
N ILE A 69 6.46 4.10 -12.78
CA ILE A 69 7.09 5.18 -13.56
C ILE A 69 8.11 5.93 -12.70
N ASN A 70 7.77 6.22 -11.44
CA ASN A 70 8.60 6.99 -10.52
C ASN A 70 9.71 6.18 -9.84
N TYR A 71 9.74 4.86 -10.02
CA TYR A 71 10.70 3.97 -9.37
C TYR A 71 12.14 4.32 -9.72
N THR A 72 12.36 4.85 -10.93
CA THR A 72 13.65 5.37 -11.36
C THR A 72 13.47 6.62 -12.24
N ASN A 73 14.56 7.37 -12.41
CA ASN A 73 14.56 8.54 -13.29
C ASN A 73 14.42 8.22 -14.79
N THR A 74 14.32 6.95 -15.19
CA THR A 74 14.02 6.62 -16.60
C THR A 74 12.61 7.03 -16.99
N GLY A 75 11.68 7.10 -16.03
CA GLY A 75 10.27 7.34 -16.29
C GLY A 75 9.57 6.20 -17.05
N ASP A 76 10.22 5.03 -17.16
CA ASP A 76 9.68 3.87 -17.85
C ASP A 76 9.11 2.87 -16.84
N TRP A 77 7.78 2.66 -16.91
CA TRP A 77 7.08 1.77 -15.99
C TRP A 77 7.58 0.33 -16.07
N LYS A 78 8.03 -0.14 -17.23
CA LYS A 78 8.53 -1.52 -17.40
C LYS A 78 9.82 -1.72 -16.62
N THR A 79 10.74 -0.76 -16.74
CA THR A 79 11.99 -0.74 -15.98
C THR A 79 11.72 -0.66 -14.48
N GLY A 80 10.82 0.23 -14.04
CA GLY A 80 10.49 0.34 -12.63
C GLY A 80 9.79 -0.89 -12.06
N LEU A 81 8.81 -1.45 -12.77
CA LEU A 81 8.12 -2.68 -12.37
C LEU A 81 9.07 -3.89 -12.32
N LYS A 82 10.05 -3.94 -13.23
CA LYS A 82 11.12 -4.94 -13.16
C LYS A 82 11.93 -4.77 -11.89
N LEU A 83 12.46 -3.58 -11.62
CA LEU A 83 13.31 -3.33 -10.44
C LEU A 83 12.55 -3.58 -9.12
N PHE A 84 11.28 -3.16 -9.05
CA PHE A 84 10.40 -3.48 -7.93
C PHE A 84 10.35 -4.98 -7.63
N ARG A 85 10.18 -5.83 -8.66
CA ARG A 85 10.17 -7.29 -8.47
C ARG A 85 11.53 -7.85 -8.09
N GLU A 86 12.60 -7.37 -8.73
CA GLU A 86 13.96 -7.82 -8.43
C GLU A 86 14.37 -7.46 -6.99
N ASP A 87 13.97 -6.29 -6.49
CA ASP A 87 14.20 -5.89 -5.09
C ASP A 87 13.49 -6.86 -4.12
N ILE A 88 12.24 -7.24 -4.41
CA ILE A 88 11.50 -8.22 -3.60
C ILE A 88 12.17 -9.60 -3.66
N GLU A 89 12.55 -10.07 -4.84
CA GLU A 89 13.21 -11.37 -5.02
C GLU A 89 14.55 -11.41 -4.27
N ALA A 90 15.38 -10.37 -4.40
CA ALA A 90 16.67 -10.28 -3.73
C ALA A 90 16.55 -10.25 -2.19
N LEU A 91 15.47 -9.68 -1.66
CA LEU A 91 15.29 -9.49 -0.22
C LEU A 91 14.49 -10.61 0.46
N ALA A 92 13.51 -11.22 -0.22
CA ALA A 92 12.55 -12.17 0.35
C ALA A 92 12.40 -13.50 -0.43
N GLY A 93 13.17 -13.67 -1.52
CA GLY A 93 13.30 -14.91 -2.27
C GLY A 93 13.95 -16.04 -1.47
N VAL A 94 14.17 -17.18 -2.12
CA VAL A 94 14.74 -18.38 -1.46
C VAL A 94 16.18 -18.12 -1.02
N GLY A 95 16.49 -18.35 0.26
CA GLY A 95 17.81 -18.09 0.86
C GLY A 95 18.09 -16.62 1.16
N ALA A 96 17.14 -15.71 0.91
CA ALA A 96 17.28 -14.30 1.20
C ALA A 96 17.05 -13.99 2.68
N LYS A 97 17.45 -12.79 3.12
CA LYS A 97 17.40 -12.36 4.53
C LYS A 97 16.00 -12.42 5.14
N TYR A 98 14.97 -12.13 4.35
CA TYR A 98 13.57 -12.10 4.78
C TYR A 98 12.75 -13.26 4.18
N GLU A 99 13.39 -14.41 3.91
CA GLU A 99 12.71 -15.59 3.38
C GLU A 99 11.62 -16.15 4.31
N ASP A 100 11.63 -15.76 5.58
CA ASP A 100 10.69 -16.11 6.64
C ASP A 100 9.36 -15.35 6.58
N VAL A 101 9.24 -14.32 5.72
CA VAL A 101 8.00 -13.59 5.46
C VAL A 101 7.24 -14.21 4.29
N ASP A 102 5.91 -14.31 4.38
CA ASP A 102 5.06 -14.75 3.26
C ASP A 102 4.65 -13.52 2.44
N VAL A 103 5.25 -13.36 1.25
CA VAL A 103 5.11 -12.16 0.43
C VAL A 103 4.21 -12.44 -0.76
N LEU A 104 3.14 -11.66 -0.87
CA LEU A 104 2.32 -11.57 -2.06
C LEU A 104 2.68 -10.28 -2.80
N ILE A 105 2.84 -10.35 -4.12
CA ILE A 105 3.14 -9.19 -4.98
C ILE A 105 1.85 -8.76 -5.67
N HIS A 106 1.43 -7.52 -5.46
CA HIS A 106 0.16 -6.99 -5.95
C HIS A 106 0.36 -5.84 -6.94
N LEU A 107 -0.42 -5.87 -8.00
CA LEU A 107 -0.57 -4.76 -8.94
C LEU A 107 -1.77 -3.92 -8.52
N ASP A 108 -1.53 -2.71 -8.03
CA ASP A 108 -2.55 -1.83 -7.46
C ASP A 108 -3.06 -0.82 -8.50
N HIS A 109 -4.37 -0.56 -8.51
CA HIS A 109 -5.04 0.37 -9.44
C HIS A 109 -4.65 0.18 -10.92
N ILE A 110 -4.61 -1.04 -11.44
CA ILE A 110 -4.29 -1.27 -12.87
C ILE A 110 -5.48 -0.84 -13.72
N GLN A 111 -5.28 0.27 -14.43
CA GLN A 111 -6.33 0.94 -15.18
C GLN A 111 -6.68 0.15 -16.42
N PHE A 112 -7.98 -0.02 -16.67
CA PHE A 112 -8.49 -0.79 -17.81
C PHE A 112 -8.01 -0.27 -19.18
N ASP A 113 -7.60 0.99 -19.28
CA ASP A 113 -7.16 1.70 -20.47
C ASP A 113 -5.65 2.05 -20.44
N ASP A 114 -5.18 2.77 -19.43
CA ASP A 114 -3.79 3.27 -19.38
C ASP A 114 -2.76 2.13 -19.18
N ASP A 115 -3.18 0.98 -18.63
CA ASP A 115 -2.32 -0.18 -18.37
C ASP A 115 -2.59 -1.36 -19.33
N LEU A 116 -3.19 -1.12 -20.51
CA LEU A 116 -3.52 -2.17 -21.48
C LEU A 116 -2.33 -3.06 -21.86
N GLU A 117 -1.12 -2.50 -21.96
CA GLU A 117 0.07 -3.30 -22.26
C GLU A 117 0.39 -4.27 -21.12
N LEU A 118 0.33 -3.82 -19.86
CA LEU A 118 0.54 -4.66 -18.67
C LEU A 118 -0.55 -5.73 -18.55
N ILE A 119 -1.83 -5.37 -18.73
CA ILE A 119 -2.98 -6.29 -18.72
C ILE A 119 -2.85 -7.43 -19.75
N ASN A 120 -2.13 -7.16 -20.85
CA ASN A 120 -1.89 -8.13 -21.92
C ASN A 120 -0.53 -8.85 -21.83
N SER A 121 0.28 -8.52 -20.84
CA SER A 121 1.57 -9.15 -20.58
C SER A 121 1.46 -10.42 -19.73
N ASP A 122 2.59 -11.07 -19.44
CA ASP A 122 2.63 -12.18 -18.50
C ASP A 122 2.59 -11.67 -17.05
N LEU A 123 1.53 -12.04 -16.34
CA LEU A 123 1.29 -11.68 -14.95
C LEU A 123 1.69 -12.79 -13.96
N SER A 124 2.35 -13.86 -14.40
CA SER A 124 2.74 -15.01 -13.56
C SER A 124 3.67 -14.67 -12.38
N ALA A 125 4.34 -13.52 -12.45
CA ALA A 125 5.19 -13.00 -11.37
C ALA A 125 4.40 -12.27 -10.26
N PHE A 126 3.09 -12.11 -10.41
CA PHE A 126 2.23 -11.39 -9.46
C PHE A 126 1.22 -12.34 -8.82
N SER A 127 0.94 -12.09 -7.55
CA SER A 127 0.01 -12.85 -6.72
C SER A 127 -1.43 -12.41 -6.95
N SER A 128 -1.62 -11.10 -7.06
CA SER A 128 -2.93 -10.49 -7.25
C SER A 128 -2.85 -9.20 -8.08
N ILE A 129 -3.98 -8.81 -8.64
CA ILE A 129 -4.16 -7.58 -9.40
C ILE A 129 -5.49 -6.93 -9.03
N MET A 130 -5.46 -5.63 -8.80
CA MET A 130 -6.66 -4.80 -8.81
C MET A 130 -6.92 -4.34 -10.25
N TYR A 131 -7.95 -4.90 -10.87
CA TYR A 131 -8.43 -4.43 -12.16
C TYR A 131 -9.39 -3.26 -11.91
N ASP A 132 -8.93 -2.06 -12.25
CA ASP A 132 -9.63 -0.83 -11.96
C ASP A 132 -10.33 -0.30 -13.21
N ALA A 133 -11.63 -0.55 -13.28
CA ALA A 133 -12.56 0.01 -14.26
C ALA A 133 -13.55 0.99 -13.61
N SER A 134 -13.24 1.52 -12.43
CA SER A 134 -14.14 2.39 -11.65
C SER A 134 -14.42 3.74 -12.30
N ALA A 135 -13.57 4.20 -13.23
CA ALA A 135 -13.84 5.40 -14.02
C ALA A 135 -14.97 5.23 -15.05
N LEU A 136 -15.46 3.99 -15.25
CA LEU A 136 -16.58 3.70 -16.14
C LEU A 136 -17.90 3.62 -15.36
N PRO A 137 -19.05 3.86 -16.02
CA PRO A 137 -20.36 3.62 -15.43
C PRO A 137 -20.46 2.20 -14.87
N PHE A 138 -21.13 2.04 -13.71
CA PHE A 138 -21.15 0.77 -12.95
C PHE A 138 -21.42 -0.50 -13.80
N GLU A 139 -22.37 -0.46 -14.73
CA GLU A 139 -22.65 -1.60 -15.63
C GLU A 139 -21.48 -1.91 -16.58
N LYS A 140 -20.80 -0.88 -17.08
CA LYS A 140 -19.66 -1.05 -17.98
C LYS A 140 -18.41 -1.51 -17.23
N ASN A 141 -18.21 -1.01 -16.01
CA ASN A 141 -17.21 -1.50 -15.08
C ASN A 141 -17.40 -3.03 -14.89
N MET A 142 -18.60 -3.48 -14.51
CA MET A 142 -18.88 -4.92 -14.37
C MET A 142 -18.62 -5.71 -15.66
N GLU A 143 -19.04 -5.22 -16.82
CA GLU A 143 -18.82 -5.90 -18.11
C GLU A 143 -17.33 -6.08 -18.41
N MET A 144 -16.51 -5.04 -18.20
CA MET A 144 -15.08 -5.09 -18.47
C MET A 144 -14.32 -5.94 -17.45
N THR A 145 -14.64 -5.80 -16.17
CA THR A 145 -14.07 -6.63 -15.12
C THR A 145 -14.40 -8.11 -15.31
N ALA A 146 -15.65 -8.45 -15.69
CA ALA A 146 -16.03 -9.84 -15.98
C ALA A 146 -15.21 -10.46 -17.13
N LYS A 147 -14.96 -9.68 -18.20
CA LYS A 147 -14.11 -10.12 -19.32
C LYS A 147 -12.66 -10.35 -18.88
N PHE A 148 -12.14 -9.47 -18.02
CA PHE A 148 -10.80 -9.64 -17.47
C PHE A 148 -10.71 -10.88 -16.58
N VAL A 149 -11.68 -11.08 -15.69
CA VAL A 149 -11.79 -12.28 -14.83
C VAL A 149 -11.84 -13.55 -15.67
N GLU A 150 -12.65 -13.59 -16.74
CA GLU A 150 -12.73 -14.76 -17.63
C GLU A 150 -11.37 -15.09 -18.28
N LYS A 151 -10.66 -14.08 -18.78
CA LYS A 151 -9.32 -14.23 -19.38
C LYS A 151 -8.27 -14.77 -18.39
N MET A 152 -8.40 -14.36 -17.13
CA MET A 152 -7.39 -14.57 -16.08
C MET A 152 -7.78 -15.62 -15.03
N LYS A 153 -8.93 -16.27 -15.22
CA LYS A 153 -9.49 -17.25 -14.29
C LYS A 153 -8.49 -18.31 -13.88
N GLY A 154 -8.24 -18.42 -12.57
CA GLY A 154 -7.31 -19.40 -11.98
C GLY A 154 -5.83 -19.11 -12.23
N LYS A 155 -5.47 -17.97 -12.83
CA LYS A 155 -4.09 -17.57 -13.10
C LYS A 155 -3.57 -16.56 -12.09
N ILE A 156 -4.41 -15.61 -11.69
CA ILE A 156 -4.08 -14.55 -10.73
C ILE A 156 -5.32 -14.24 -9.89
N PHE A 157 -5.12 -13.81 -8.65
CA PHE A 157 -6.20 -13.42 -7.74
C PHE A 157 -6.65 -11.98 -8.08
N ILE A 158 -7.94 -11.74 -8.21
CA ILE A 158 -8.46 -10.50 -8.81
C ILE A 158 -9.30 -9.71 -7.81
N GLU A 159 -8.93 -8.44 -7.66
CA GLU A 159 -9.72 -7.43 -6.97
C GLU A 159 -10.40 -6.54 -8.02
N GLY A 160 -11.70 -6.29 -7.82
CA GLY A 160 -12.44 -5.35 -8.66
C GLY A 160 -12.81 -4.09 -7.88
N ALA A 161 -12.63 -2.93 -8.51
CA ALA A 161 -13.11 -1.66 -7.96
C ALA A 161 -14.63 -1.58 -8.13
N CYS A 162 -15.38 -1.76 -7.03
CA CYS A 162 -16.85 -1.89 -7.10
C CYS A 162 -17.54 -0.58 -7.50
N ASP A 163 -16.99 0.57 -7.09
CA ASP A 163 -17.68 1.84 -7.22
C ASP A 163 -17.41 2.53 -8.57
N GLU A 164 -18.29 3.46 -8.92
CA GLU A 164 -18.08 4.42 -10.01
C GLU A 164 -17.44 5.69 -9.44
N ILE A 165 -16.25 6.03 -9.92
CA ILE A 165 -15.56 7.28 -9.57
C ILE A 165 -16.02 8.36 -10.53
N VAL A 166 -16.95 9.20 -10.08
CA VAL A 166 -17.51 10.30 -10.87
C VAL A 166 -16.58 11.52 -10.88
N ASP A 167 -15.80 11.72 -9.80
CA ASP A 167 -14.78 12.77 -9.73
C ASP A 167 -13.45 12.24 -9.20
N ALA A 168 -12.46 12.18 -10.09
CA ALA A 168 -11.09 11.82 -9.76
C ALA A 168 -10.32 12.96 -9.04
N THR A 169 -10.81 14.19 -9.08
CA THR A 169 -10.15 15.34 -8.43
C THR A 169 -10.49 15.46 -6.94
N GLY A 170 -11.49 14.71 -6.46
CA GLY A 170 -11.89 14.66 -5.06
C GLY A 170 -12.67 15.90 -4.58
N THR A 171 -13.27 16.65 -5.51
CA THR A 171 -14.14 17.79 -5.20
C THR A 171 -15.59 17.39 -4.93
N THR A 172 -16.02 16.21 -5.40
CA THR A 172 -17.33 15.61 -5.05
C THR A 172 -17.17 14.24 -4.38
N HIS A 173 -18.05 13.94 -3.43
CA HIS A 173 -18.08 12.65 -2.75
C HIS A 173 -18.68 11.59 -3.68
N ASN A 174 -17.90 10.56 -4.02
CA ASN A 174 -18.43 9.35 -4.65
C ASN A 174 -19.39 8.65 -3.68
N ALA A 175 -20.44 8.02 -4.21
CA ALA A 175 -21.37 7.25 -3.39
C ALA A 175 -20.65 6.10 -2.67
N MET A 176 -21.07 5.80 -1.44
CA MET A 176 -20.58 4.62 -0.73
C MET A 176 -21.13 3.35 -1.38
N THR A 177 -20.37 2.26 -1.29
CA THR A 177 -20.83 0.96 -1.79
C THR A 177 -22.02 0.46 -0.98
N THR A 178 -23.13 0.11 -1.63
CA THR A 178 -24.26 -0.53 -0.97
C THR A 178 -24.11 -2.05 -0.95
N PRO A 179 -24.75 -2.78 -0.01
CA PRO A 179 -24.78 -4.25 -0.03
C PRO A 179 -25.32 -4.82 -1.35
N GLU A 180 -26.33 -4.17 -1.94
CA GLU A 180 -26.90 -4.59 -3.23
C GLU A 180 -25.89 -4.46 -4.36
N ASN A 181 -25.15 -3.34 -4.42
CA ASN A 181 -24.13 -3.12 -5.43
C ASN A 181 -22.96 -4.09 -5.24
N ALA A 182 -22.47 -4.26 -4.01
CA ALA A 182 -21.40 -5.21 -3.69
C ALA A 182 -21.74 -6.64 -4.13
N LYS A 183 -22.95 -7.12 -3.77
CA LYS A 183 -23.43 -8.44 -4.17
C LYS A 183 -23.53 -8.56 -5.69
N LYS A 184 -24.19 -7.58 -6.33
CA LYS A 184 -24.37 -7.58 -7.79
C LYS A 184 -23.03 -7.57 -8.52
N TYR A 185 -22.09 -6.73 -8.08
CA TYR A 185 -20.77 -6.61 -8.66
C TYR A 185 -20.00 -7.93 -8.56
N MET A 186 -19.93 -8.53 -7.37
CA MET A 186 -19.23 -9.80 -7.18
C MET A 186 -19.86 -10.94 -8.00
N GLU A 187 -21.19 -11.06 -8.03
CA GLU A 187 -21.89 -12.09 -8.81
C GLU A 187 -21.71 -11.93 -10.33
N LYS A 188 -21.69 -10.69 -10.83
CA LYS A 188 -21.59 -10.40 -12.27
C LYS A 188 -20.17 -10.46 -12.80
N THR A 189 -19.19 -10.08 -11.98
CA THR A 189 -17.79 -10.03 -12.39
C THR A 189 -17.05 -11.32 -12.09
N GLY A 190 -17.38 -12.00 -11.00
CA GLY A 190 -16.65 -13.18 -10.53
C GLY A 190 -15.29 -12.85 -9.92
N VAL A 191 -15.04 -11.61 -9.49
CA VAL A 191 -13.82 -11.23 -8.77
C VAL A 191 -13.71 -11.95 -7.42
N ASP A 192 -12.48 -12.11 -6.93
CA ASP A 192 -12.23 -12.79 -5.66
C ASP A 192 -12.47 -11.88 -4.45
N MET A 193 -12.22 -10.57 -4.61
CA MET A 193 -12.52 -9.54 -3.61
C MET A 193 -13.00 -8.25 -4.28
N ILE A 194 -13.68 -7.40 -3.52
CA ILE A 194 -14.08 -6.06 -3.99
C ILE A 194 -13.40 -4.97 -3.19
N VAL A 195 -12.97 -3.91 -3.87
CA VAL A 195 -12.66 -2.63 -3.23
C VAL A 195 -13.98 -1.88 -3.05
N ALA A 196 -14.29 -1.51 -1.81
CA ALA A 196 -15.53 -0.84 -1.45
C ALA A 196 -15.28 0.53 -0.81
N ASN A 197 -15.95 1.55 -1.31
CA ASN A 197 -15.98 2.88 -0.72
C ASN A 197 -16.80 2.87 0.58
N LEU A 198 -16.08 2.87 1.70
CA LEU A 198 -16.61 2.88 3.06
C LEU A 198 -16.33 4.21 3.79
N GLY A 199 -16.17 5.30 3.02
CA GLY A 199 -15.94 6.67 3.51
C GLY A 199 -14.50 6.99 3.89
N THR A 200 -13.58 6.05 3.68
CA THR A 200 -12.14 6.22 3.95
C THR A 200 -11.36 6.76 2.76
N GLU A 201 -11.98 6.80 1.57
CA GLU A 201 -11.34 7.33 0.37
C GLU A 201 -11.59 8.83 0.24
N HIS A 202 -10.56 9.63 0.52
CA HIS A 202 -10.33 10.89 -0.16
C HIS A 202 -8.84 11.01 -0.46
N ARG A 203 -8.53 11.52 -1.65
CA ARG A 203 -7.19 11.90 -2.11
C ARG A 203 -6.67 13.16 -1.39
N ALA A 204 -7.04 13.33 -0.12
CA ALA A 204 -6.81 14.51 0.71
C ALA A 204 -5.97 14.15 1.95
N THR A 205 -5.13 15.10 2.36
CA THR A 205 -4.10 14.98 3.40
C THR A 205 -4.62 15.02 4.84
N GLY A 206 -5.94 15.11 5.05
CA GLY A 206 -6.57 15.25 6.38
C GLY A 206 -6.93 13.92 7.05
N LYS A 207 -6.90 13.89 8.39
CA LYS A 207 -7.29 12.73 9.23
C LYS A 207 -8.77 12.76 9.67
N ASP A 208 -9.62 13.47 8.94
CA ASP A 208 -11.00 13.78 9.37
C ASP A 208 -12.06 12.89 8.71
N LEU A 209 -11.65 11.83 7.99
CA LEU A 209 -12.59 10.90 7.38
C LEU A 209 -13.19 9.95 8.43
N LYS A 210 -14.36 9.43 8.09
CA LYS A 210 -15.10 8.48 8.92
C LYS A 210 -15.22 7.15 8.20
N TYR A 211 -14.75 6.09 8.86
CA TYR A 211 -15.00 4.73 8.42
C TYR A 211 -16.42 4.29 8.78
N HIS A 212 -17.14 3.72 7.82
CA HIS A 212 -18.51 3.24 7.99
C HIS A 212 -18.57 1.73 8.24
N GLY A 213 -18.10 1.28 9.41
CA GLY A 213 -18.07 -0.15 9.78
C GLY A 213 -19.45 -0.84 9.83
N GLU A 214 -20.52 -0.11 10.14
CA GLU A 214 -21.89 -0.65 10.03
C GLU A 214 -22.24 -1.09 8.60
N LEU A 215 -21.93 -0.24 7.62
CA LEU A 215 -22.14 -0.53 6.20
C LEU A 215 -21.25 -1.70 5.74
N ALA A 216 -20.00 -1.74 6.19
CA ALA A 216 -19.10 -2.87 5.93
C ALA A 216 -19.69 -4.20 6.43
N ARG A 217 -20.27 -4.22 7.64
CA ARG A 217 -20.96 -5.41 8.19
C ARG A 217 -22.20 -5.79 7.38
N GLU A 218 -22.91 -4.83 6.80
CA GLU A 218 -24.03 -5.12 5.90
C GLU A 218 -23.56 -5.76 4.59
N ILE A 219 -22.48 -5.24 4.00
CA ILE A 219 -21.84 -5.83 2.82
C ILE A 219 -21.32 -7.25 3.15
N LYS A 220 -20.67 -7.44 4.30
CA LYS A 220 -20.19 -8.75 4.75
C LYS A 220 -21.29 -9.82 4.77
N LYS A 221 -22.54 -9.46 5.12
CA LYS A 221 -23.67 -10.40 5.13
C LYS A 221 -23.98 -10.98 3.75
N VAL A 222 -23.65 -10.26 2.68
CA VAL A 222 -24.01 -10.65 1.31
C VAL A 222 -22.82 -11.18 0.49
N ILE A 223 -21.58 -10.81 0.82
CA ILE A 223 -20.37 -11.28 0.09
C ILE A 223 -19.31 -11.97 0.97
N GLY A 224 -19.53 -12.08 2.28
CA GLY A 224 -18.53 -12.62 3.22
C GLY A 224 -17.38 -11.63 3.50
N SER A 225 -16.26 -12.14 4.01
CA SER A 225 -15.07 -11.35 4.34
C SER A 225 -14.17 -11.11 3.12
N ASN A 226 -14.73 -10.57 2.04
CA ASN A 226 -14.05 -10.33 0.76
C ASN A 226 -13.95 -8.84 0.43
N ILE A 227 -13.87 -7.99 1.46
CA ILE A 227 -13.81 -6.54 1.34
C ILE A 227 -12.35 -6.08 1.42
N VAL A 228 -11.93 -5.27 0.46
CA VAL A 228 -10.67 -4.52 0.45
C VAL A 228 -10.98 -3.07 0.81
N LEU A 229 -10.21 -2.52 1.74
CA LEU A 229 -10.35 -1.13 2.19
C LEU A 229 -9.16 -0.28 1.77
N HIS A 230 -9.42 0.81 1.05
CA HIS A 230 -8.41 1.81 0.70
C HIS A 230 -8.51 3.03 1.63
N GLY A 231 -7.50 3.89 1.63
CA GLY A 231 -7.56 5.20 2.30
C GLY A 231 -7.50 5.16 3.83
N THR A 232 -7.08 4.05 4.45
CA THR A 232 -7.01 3.93 5.92
C THR A 232 -6.03 4.90 6.58
N SER A 233 -5.10 5.48 5.80
CA SER A 233 -4.16 6.51 6.27
C SER A 233 -4.82 7.85 6.64
N SER A 234 -6.10 8.03 6.29
CA SER A 234 -6.92 9.23 6.51
C SER A 234 -7.95 9.08 7.64
N VAL A 235 -7.94 7.93 8.33
CA VAL A 235 -8.74 7.68 9.54
C VAL A 235 -7.84 7.35 10.73
N SER A 236 -8.40 7.41 11.94
CA SER A 236 -7.65 7.08 13.16
C SER A 236 -7.52 5.58 13.34
N ASN A 237 -6.44 5.13 14.01
CA ASN A 237 -6.20 3.72 14.33
C ASN A 237 -7.40 3.07 15.07
N GLU A 238 -8.10 3.82 15.92
CA GLU A 238 -9.29 3.31 16.61
C GLU A 238 -10.44 2.95 15.67
N GLN A 239 -10.60 3.67 14.54
CA GLN A 239 -11.63 3.36 13.56
C GLN A 239 -11.33 2.07 12.78
N VAL A 240 -10.05 1.72 12.64
CA VAL A 240 -9.60 0.60 11.80
C VAL A 240 -9.08 -0.58 12.61
N LYS A 241 -9.32 -0.63 13.92
CA LYS A 241 -8.84 -1.70 14.78
C LYS A 241 -9.55 -3.04 14.55
N GLU A 242 -10.87 -3.01 14.41
CA GLU A 242 -11.73 -4.21 14.36
C GLU A 242 -12.17 -4.58 12.93
N LEU A 243 -11.36 -4.23 11.92
CA LEU A 243 -11.73 -4.32 10.49
C LEU A 243 -12.16 -5.73 10.05
N PHE A 244 -11.55 -6.78 10.59
CA PHE A 244 -11.93 -8.15 10.23
C PHE A 244 -13.36 -8.50 10.66
N ALA A 245 -13.76 -8.05 11.86
CA ALA A 245 -15.12 -8.25 12.35
C ALA A 245 -16.15 -7.61 11.39
N ASP A 246 -15.76 -6.52 10.74
CA ASP A 246 -16.54 -5.80 9.74
C ASP A 246 -16.52 -6.43 8.35
N GLY A 247 -15.64 -7.41 8.09
CA GLY A 247 -15.57 -8.16 6.83
C GLY A 247 -14.44 -7.72 5.91
N VAL A 248 -13.60 -6.79 6.35
CA VAL A 248 -12.41 -6.37 5.62
C VAL A 248 -11.31 -7.40 5.82
N CYS A 249 -10.71 -7.87 4.73
CA CYS A 249 -9.66 -8.89 4.74
C CYS A 249 -8.32 -8.37 4.18
N LYS A 250 -8.33 -7.23 3.49
CA LYS A 250 -7.14 -6.55 2.96
C LYS A 250 -7.27 -5.04 3.12
N VAL A 251 -6.16 -4.38 3.44
CA VAL A 251 -6.11 -2.91 3.56
C VAL A 251 -4.92 -2.33 2.81
N ASN A 252 -5.16 -1.38 1.90
CA ASN A 252 -4.10 -0.67 1.19
C ASN A 252 -3.55 0.48 2.04
N ILE A 253 -2.22 0.55 2.15
CA ILE A 253 -1.48 1.55 2.92
C ILE A 253 -0.33 2.06 2.07
N TRP A 254 -0.24 3.38 1.93
CA TRP A 254 0.91 4.06 1.33
C TRP A 254 1.13 5.42 2.00
N THR A 255 0.10 6.26 2.01
CA THR A 255 0.17 7.64 2.49
C THR A 255 0.71 7.75 3.92
N ALA A 256 0.31 6.87 4.84
CA ALA A 256 0.83 6.90 6.22
C ALA A 256 2.35 6.67 6.27
N MET A 257 2.87 5.70 5.51
CA MET A 257 4.30 5.40 5.47
C MET A 257 5.11 6.58 4.93
N GLU A 258 4.71 7.13 3.79
CA GLU A 258 5.44 8.24 3.15
C GLU A 258 5.29 9.56 3.91
N ARG A 259 4.06 9.93 4.30
CA ARG A 259 3.76 11.19 4.99
C ARG A 259 4.47 11.26 6.35
N ASP A 260 4.38 10.20 7.14
CA ASP A 260 4.83 10.25 8.52
C ASP A 260 6.35 10.02 8.64
N SER A 261 6.95 9.17 7.78
CA SER A 261 8.42 9.07 7.68
C SER A 261 9.08 10.36 7.16
N SER A 262 8.46 11.04 6.19
CA SER A 262 8.96 12.32 5.66
C SER A 262 9.04 13.41 6.72
N LYS A 263 8.07 13.47 7.65
CA LYS A 263 8.09 14.43 8.77
C LYS A 263 9.25 14.17 9.71
N ILE A 264 9.54 12.90 10.01
CA ILE A 264 10.66 12.53 10.88
C ILE A 264 11.99 12.81 10.20
N LEU A 265 12.11 12.52 8.89
CA LEU A 265 13.28 12.91 8.10
C LEU A 265 13.49 14.42 8.16
N PHE A 266 12.46 15.22 7.90
CA PHE A 266 12.55 16.68 7.96
C PHE A 266 13.02 17.16 9.34
N TYR A 267 12.42 16.63 10.41
CA TYR A 267 12.79 16.96 11.78
C TYR A 267 14.28 16.67 12.05
N GLU A 268 14.76 15.47 11.74
CA GLU A 268 16.15 15.08 12.00
C GLU A 268 17.15 15.85 11.11
N MET A 269 16.75 16.22 9.88
CA MET A 269 17.58 17.06 9.00
C MET A 269 17.73 18.49 9.54
N VAL A 270 16.65 19.09 10.05
CA VAL A 270 16.68 20.43 10.66
C VAL A 270 17.48 20.42 11.97
N LYS A 271 17.22 19.44 12.84
CA LYS A 271 17.91 19.27 14.13
C LYS A 271 19.42 19.09 13.96
N ASN A 272 19.85 18.45 12.88
CA ASN A 272 21.26 18.21 12.57
C ASN A 272 21.79 19.13 11.45
N SER A 273 21.16 20.28 11.23
CA SER A 273 21.47 21.19 10.12
C SER A 273 22.94 21.62 10.08
N SER A 274 23.60 21.86 11.22
CA SER A 274 25.04 22.17 11.26
C SER A 274 25.92 21.03 10.74
N LYS A 275 25.54 19.76 10.99
CA LYS A 275 26.26 18.58 10.48
C LYS A 275 25.99 18.32 8.99
N VAL A 276 24.79 18.67 8.53
CA VAL A 276 24.26 18.40 7.18
C VAL A 276 24.59 19.50 6.18
N GLY A 277 24.42 20.77 6.55
CA GLY A 277 24.64 21.93 5.67
C GLY A 277 25.93 22.69 5.99
N GLY A 278 26.52 22.46 7.16
CA GLY A 278 27.62 23.27 7.65
C GLY A 278 27.18 24.64 8.14
N ILE A 279 28.11 25.34 8.79
CA ILE A 279 27.81 26.60 9.47
C ILE A 279 27.42 27.72 8.50
N GLU A 280 28.02 27.75 7.30
CA GLU A 280 27.74 28.78 6.29
C GLU A 280 26.29 28.72 5.77
N ILE A 281 25.79 27.51 5.46
CA ILE A 281 24.40 27.33 5.03
C ILE A 281 23.44 27.60 6.18
N VAL A 282 23.78 27.17 7.40
CA VAL A 282 22.94 27.42 8.59
C VAL A 282 22.85 28.91 8.90
N ASP A 283 23.97 29.63 8.93
CA ASP A 283 24.01 31.08 9.16
C ASP A 283 23.17 31.81 8.10
N LYS A 284 23.30 31.44 6.82
CA LYS A 284 22.47 32.00 5.74
C LYS A 284 20.96 31.74 5.96
N LEU A 285 20.57 30.52 6.33
CA LEU A 285 19.15 30.19 6.58
C LEU A 285 18.60 30.87 7.82
N ILE A 286 19.46 31.23 8.79
CA ILE A 286 19.09 32.07 9.94
C ILE A 286 18.87 33.52 9.48
N GLU A 287 19.78 34.08 8.67
CA GLU A 287 19.65 35.43 8.11
C GLU A 287 18.37 35.59 7.26
N GLU A 288 18.02 34.55 6.49
CA GLU A 288 16.79 34.51 5.67
C GLU A 288 15.52 34.23 6.50
N GLY A 289 15.65 33.91 7.79
CA GLY A 289 14.52 33.67 8.70
C GLY A 289 13.87 32.29 8.60
N TYR A 290 14.48 31.33 7.90
CA TYR A 290 14.00 29.95 7.82
C TYR A 290 14.40 29.10 9.03
N LEU A 291 15.55 29.41 9.65
CA LEU A 291 16.06 28.76 10.86
C LEU A 291 16.28 29.78 11.98
N THR A 292 16.58 29.27 13.18
CA THR A 292 16.95 30.11 14.34
C THR A 292 18.35 29.72 14.82
N GLU A 293 18.96 30.56 15.65
CA GLU A 293 20.26 30.29 16.30
C GLU A 293 20.36 28.93 17.00
N LYS A 294 19.22 28.33 17.38
CA LYS A 294 19.20 26.96 17.95
C LYS A 294 19.70 25.89 16.97
N CYS A 295 19.65 26.16 15.67
CA CYS A 295 20.13 25.25 14.61
C CYS A 295 21.66 25.33 14.42
N ARG A 296 22.30 26.36 14.98
CA ARG A 296 23.74 26.59 14.96
C ARG A 296 24.42 25.90 16.14
N THR A 297 24.53 24.57 16.07
CA THR A 297 24.95 23.73 17.22
C THR A 297 26.46 23.79 17.52
N GLY A 298 27.25 24.50 16.71
CA GLY A 298 28.71 24.58 16.83
C GLY A 298 29.43 23.29 16.38
N GLU A 299 28.67 22.28 15.97
CA GLU A 299 29.18 21.02 15.45
C GLU A 299 29.73 21.19 14.03
N LYS A 300 30.84 20.52 13.74
CA LYS A 300 31.42 20.53 12.39
C LYS A 300 30.61 19.62 11.46
N ILE A 301 30.68 19.93 10.18
CA ILE A 301 30.29 19.05 9.09
C ILE A 301 30.77 17.61 9.37
N ASN A 302 29.87 16.64 9.15
CA ASN A 302 30.17 15.22 9.37
C ASN A 302 29.76 14.39 8.16
N LEU A 303 30.70 13.62 7.62
CA LEU A 303 30.48 12.79 6.42
C LEU A 303 29.29 11.83 6.55
N GLY A 304 29.06 11.29 7.76
CA GLY A 304 27.95 10.37 8.02
C GLY A 304 26.59 10.98 7.68
N PHE A 305 26.42 12.29 7.89
CA PHE A 305 25.15 13.01 7.73
C PHE A 305 24.86 13.41 6.28
N PHE A 306 25.84 13.34 5.38
CA PHE A 306 25.64 13.57 3.94
C PHE A 306 25.14 12.34 3.19
N THR A 307 25.39 11.15 3.75
CA THR A 307 25.16 9.90 3.04
C THR A 307 23.68 9.70 2.73
N THR A 308 23.39 9.05 1.60
CA THR A 308 22.04 8.53 1.33
C THR A 308 21.61 7.59 2.45
N LYS A 309 22.55 6.81 2.99
CA LYS A 309 22.35 5.91 4.12
C LYS A 309 21.74 6.61 5.34
N TYR A 310 22.24 7.77 5.76
CA TYR A 310 21.68 8.49 6.92
C TYR A 310 20.20 8.85 6.73
N ARG A 311 19.86 9.38 5.54
CA ARG A 311 18.47 9.74 5.20
C ARG A 311 17.58 8.50 5.10
N GLN A 312 18.06 7.46 4.45
CA GLN A 312 17.36 6.19 4.32
C GLN A 312 17.17 5.49 5.67
N GLU A 313 18.13 5.56 6.59
CA GLU A 313 18.02 4.95 7.92
C GLU A 313 16.91 5.57 8.76
N ILE A 314 16.73 6.90 8.67
CA ILE A 314 15.61 7.60 9.32
C ILE A 314 14.27 7.11 8.75
N ILE A 315 14.14 7.09 7.42
CA ILE A 315 12.91 6.62 6.75
C ILE A 315 12.64 5.15 7.10
N PHE A 316 13.66 4.30 6.97
CA PHE A 316 13.59 2.86 7.23
C PHE A 316 13.05 2.57 8.62
N ASN A 317 13.61 3.24 9.64
CA ASN A 317 13.21 3.01 11.02
C ASN A 317 11.76 3.46 11.30
N GLU A 318 11.34 4.62 10.76
CA GLU A 318 9.96 5.08 10.97
C GLU A 318 8.95 4.22 10.20
N ILE A 319 9.24 3.83 8.95
CA ILE A 319 8.37 2.91 8.19
C ILE A 319 8.26 1.57 8.91
N LYS A 320 9.37 1.01 9.39
CA LYS A 320 9.37 -0.25 10.14
C LYS A 320 8.46 -0.18 11.37
N LYS A 321 8.47 0.93 12.09
CA LYS A 321 7.57 1.18 13.23
C LYS A 321 6.11 1.25 12.79
N ILE A 322 5.80 2.05 11.75
CA ILE A 322 4.44 2.18 11.21
C ILE A 322 3.87 0.82 10.79
N VAL A 323 4.65 0.01 10.07
CA VAL A 323 4.23 -1.33 9.64
C VAL A 323 4.02 -2.26 10.84
N THR A 324 4.89 -2.20 11.85
CA THR A 324 4.74 -2.97 13.09
C THR A 324 3.45 -2.62 13.84
N ASP A 325 3.05 -1.34 13.83
CA ASP A 325 1.81 -0.89 14.47
C ASP A 325 0.58 -1.48 13.76
N TYR A 326 0.56 -1.51 12.42
CA TYR A 326 -0.51 -2.15 11.65
C TYR A 326 -0.56 -3.68 11.88
N LEU A 327 0.60 -4.35 11.89
CA LEU A 327 0.67 -5.79 12.18
C LEU A 327 0.15 -6.09 13.59
N THR A 328 0.54 -5.30 14.58
CA THR A 328 0.06 -5.45 15.97
C THR A 328 -1.44 -5.25 16.07
N MET A 329 -2.01 -4.37 15.25
CA MET A 329 -3.44 -4.08 15.23
C MET A 329 -4.26 -5.22 14.63
N TRP A 330 -3.80 -5.79 13.52
CA TRP A 330 -4.60 -6.71 12.71
C TRP A 330 -4.24 -8.18 12.87
N TYR A 331 -3.02 -8.50 13.29
CA TYR A 331 -2.58 -9.88 13.52
C TYR A 331 -2.62 -10.17 15.01
N THR A 332 -3.84 -10.35 15.51
CA THR A 332 -4.06 -10.81 16.88
C THR A 332 -3.51 -12.25 17.03
N VAL A 333 -2.89 -12.51 18.18
CA VAL A 333 -2.19 -13.76 18.51
C VAL A 333 -2.99 -14.56 19.52
#